data_AF-A0A9P5XYC3-F1
#
_entry.id   AF-A0A9P5XYC3-F1
#
_cell.length_a   1.000
_cell.length_b   1.000
_cell.length_c   1.000
_cell.angle_alpha   90.00
_cell.angle_beta   90.00
_cell.angle_gamma   90.00
#
_symmetry.space_group_name_H-M   'P 1'
#
loop_
_entity.id
_entity.type
_entity.pdbx_description
1 polymer ?
#
loop_
_entity_poly.entity_id
_entity_poly.type
_entity_poly.pdbx_seq_one_letter_code
_entity_poly.pdbx_strand_id
1 'polypeptide(L)'
;MEQNDDPFHQFFMESHKICSEAQFVISSLPNAEITAVEQAIHQLGAICTILSNLNDEKTTPEQGAQLMEYVDTLLLPLEVFLSNPPPPPNSGIPLHHTGALGRPTYCIDLNCALLLHDLGNTWKDIAGVMGITRSTLYNHMTRAGYSTARKEWSDISDNSLDEHISEIALSHPFIGSRYFGRKSSYGGEIGITSSVPSGTEAPASL
;
A
#
# COMPACT_ATOMS: atom_id res chain seq x y z
N MET A 1 -49.53 8.07 16.62
CA MET A 1 -48.82 8.21 15.34
C MET A 1 -48.51 6.80 14.90
N GLU A 2 -49.39 6.20 14.11
CA GLU A 2 -49.17 4.86 13.55
C GLU A 2 -48.07 4.97 12.50
N GLN A 3 -46.92 4.38 12.80
CA GLN A 3 -45.85 4.17 11.85
C GLN A 3 -46.35 3.07 10.91
N ASN A 4 -46.93 3.45 9.77
CA ASN A 4 -47.23 2.52 8.70
C ASN A 4 -45.88 2.06 8.12
N ASP A 5 -45.33 0.98 8.70
CA ASP A 5 -44.15 0.29 8.16
C ASP A 5 -44.58 -0.42 6.86
N ASP A 6 -44.47 0.31 5.75
CA ASP A 6 -44.65 -0.27 4.42
C ASP A 6 -43.51 -1.28 4.16
N PRO A 7 -43.80 -2.59 4.04
CA PRO A 7 -42.78 -3.62 3.86
C PRO A 7 -41.98 -3.42 2.57
N PHE A 8 -42.57 -2.80 1.54
CA PHE A 8 -41.85 -2.46 0.30
C PHE A 8 -40.84 -1.35 0.54
N HIS A 9 -41.24 -0.31 1.28
CA HIS A 9 -40.32 0.77 1.64
C HIS A 9 -39.11 0.24 2.42
N GLN A 10 -39.35 -0.65 3.40
CA GLN A 10 -38.28 -1.29 4.16
C GLN A 10 -37.36 -2.13 3.25
N PHE A 11 -37.94 -2.91 2.33
CA PHE A 11 -37.16 -3.69 1.36
C PHE A 11 -36.27 -2.81 0.48
N PHE A 12 -36.78 -1.70 -0.04
CA PHE A 12 -35.99 -0.79 -0.88
C PHE A 12 -34.87 -0.11 -0.10
N MET A 13 -35.11 0.26 1.17
CA MET A 13 -34.08 0.83 2.04
C MET A 13 -32.95 -0.17 2.32
N GLU A 14 -33.29 -1.41 2.64
CA GLU A 14 -32.28 -2.46 2.86
C GLU A 14 -31.54 -2.82 1.56
N SER A 15 -32.24 -2.88 0.43
CA SER A 15 -31.63 -3.11 -0.88
C SER A 15 -30.63 -2.03 -1.23
N HIS A 16 -30.98 -0.76 -1.02
CA HIS A 16 -30.07 0.37 -1.24
C HIS A 16 -28.82 0.27 -0.36
N LYS A 17 -28.98 -0.11 0.91
CA LYS A 17 -27.86 -0.31 1.84
C LYS A 17 -26.93 -1.43 1.35
N ILE A 18 -27.47 -2.58 0.98
CA ILE A 18 -26.71 -3.71 0.42
C ILE A 18 -25.97 -3.30 -0.85
N CYS A 19 -26.63 -2.59 -1.77
CA CYS A 19 -25.98 -2.09 -2.99
C CYS A 19 -24.83 -1.13 -2.68
N SER A 20 -24.99 -0.27 -1.69
CA SER A 20 -23.93 0.66 -1.24
C SER A 20 -22.74 -0.09 -0.64
N GLU A 21 -22.99 -1.12 0.17
CA GLU A 21 -21.96 -2.00 0.73
C GLU A 21 -21.22 -2.77 -0.38
N ALA A 22 -21.95 -3.36 -1.33
CA ALA A 22 -21.36 -4.03 -2.48
C ALA A 22 -20.49 -3.08 -3.32
N GLN A 23 -20.94 -1.85 -3.55
CA GLN A 23 -20.16 -0.84 -4.26
C GLN A 23 -18.86 -0.47 -3.53
N PHE A 24 -18.90 -0.43 -2.19
CA PHE A 24 -17.70 -0.26 -1.38
C PHE A 24 -16.72 -1.45 -1.54
N VAL A 25 -17.23 -2.68 -1.55
CA VAL A 25 -16.40 -3.89 -1.82
C VAL A 25 -15.77 -3.83 -3.22
N ILE A 26 -16.55 -3.47 -4.25
CA ILE A 26 -16.05 -3.31 -5.63
C ILE A 26 -14.93 -2.27 -5.68
N SER A 27 -15.10 -1.12 -5.01
CA SER A 27 -14.09 -0.07 -4.96
C SER A 27 -12.79 -0.50 -4.25
N SER A 28 -12.85 -1.58 -3.47
CA SER A 28 -11.71 -2.15 -2.74
C SER A 28 -10.97 -3.23 -3.53
N LEU A 29 -11.47 -3.66 -4.68
CA LEU A 29 -10.79 -4.64 -5.53
C LEU A 29 -9.46 -4.08 -6.08
N PRO A 30 -8.38 -4.87 -6.16
CA PRO A 30 -8.31 -6.33 -5.92
C PRO A 30 -8.01 -6.71 -4.46
N ASN A 31 -8.01 -5.76 -3.52
CA ASN A 31 -7.57 -5.97 -2.14
C ASN A 31 -8.69 -6.42 -1.19
N ALA A 32 -9.93 -6.57 -1.69
CA ALA A 32 -11.05 -7.00 -0.87
C ALA A 32 -10.88 -8.45 -0.39
N GLU A 33 -11.44 -8.74 0.78
CA GLU A 33 -11.50 -10.11 1.30
C GLU A 33 -12.48 -10.95 0.47
N ILE A 34 -12.08 -12.19 0.14
CA ILE A 34 -12.89 -13.10 -0.68
C ILE A 34 -14.26 -13.35 -0.05
N THR A 35 -14.32 -13.52 1.27
CA THR A 35 -15.57 -13.75 2.02
C THR A 35 -16.55 -12.57 1.90
N ALA A 36 -16.04 -11.33 1.89
CA ALA A 36 -16.85 -10.13 1.69
C ALA A 36 -17.40 -10.05 0.25
N VAL A 37 -16.62 -10.48 -0.74
CA VAL A 37 -17.06 -10.57 -2.14
C VAL A 37 -18.15 -11.62 -2.30
N GLU A 38 -17.97 -12.83 -1.75
CA GLU A 38 -18.98 -13.90 -1.76
C GLU A 38 -20.28 -13.45 -1.10
N GLN A 39 -20.19 -12.81 0.07
CA GLN A 39 -21.35 -12.29 0.78
C GLN A 39 -22.09 -11.24 -0.06
N ALA A 40 -21.37 -10.30 -0.67
CA ALA A 40 -21.99 -9.28 -1.52
C ALA A 40 -22.72 -9.90 -2.72
N ILE A 41 -22.13 -10.88 -3.40
CA ILE A 41 -22.78 -11.60 -4.50
C ILE A 41 -24.06 -12.31 -4.03
N HIS A 42 -24.00 -13.02 -2.90
CA HIS A 42 -25.17 -13.70 -2.36
C HIS A 42 -26.31 -12.74 -2.02
N GLN A 43 -26.00 -11.60 -1.41
CA GLN A 43 -27.00 -10.59 -1.04
C GLN A 43 -27.61 -9.92 -2.27
N LEU A 44 -26.79 -9.54 -3.26
CA LEU A 44 -27.28 -8.98 -4.53
C LEU A 44 -28.12 -10.00 -5.32
N GLY A 45 -27.72 -11.27 -5.35
CA GLY A 45 -28.49 -12.35 -5.97
C GLY A 45 -29.85 -12.58 -5.28
N ALA A 46 -29.92 -12.43 -3.95
CA ALA A 46 -31.17 -12.45 -3.22
C ALA A 46 -32.08 -11.27 -3.61
N ILE A 47 -31.52 -10.06 -3.75
CA ILE A 47 -32.26 -8.88 -4.23
C ILE A 47 -32.82 -9.13 -5.63
N CYS A 48 -32.03 -9.62 -6.59
CA CYS A 48 -32.51 -9.97 -7.94
C CYS A 48 -33.65 -10.99 -7.89
N THR A 49 -33.51 -12.03 -7.05
CA THR A 49 -34.55 -13.05 -6.88
C THR A 49 -35.84 -12.46 -6.34
N ILE A 50 -35.75 -11.58 -5.33
CA ILE A 50 -36.93 -10.93 -4.75
C ILE A 50 -37.58 -9.99 -5.78
N LEU A 51 -36.80 -9.13 -6.43
CA LEU A 51 -37.29 -8.19 -7.46
C LEU A 51 -38.00 -8.89 -8.61
N SER A 52 -37.45 -10.01 -9.09
CA SER A 52 -38.05 -10.79 -10.19
C SER A 52 -39.42 -11.37 -9.84
N ASN A 53 -39.70 -11.58 -8.55
CA ASN A 53 -40.96 -12.13 -8.04
C ASN A 53 -41.88 -11.04 -7.46
N LEU A 54 -41.42 -9.78 -7.44
CA LEU A 54 -42.12 -8.68 -6.80
C LEU A 54 -43.20 -8.15 -7.75
N ASN A 55 -44.44 -8.59 -7.52
CA ASN A 55 -45.59 -8.20 -8.32
C ASN A 55 -46.28 -6.97 -7.66
N ASP A 56 -45.62 -5.82 -7.74
CA ASP A 56 -46.16 -4.55 -7.20
C ASP A 56 -46.90 -3.78 -8.30
N GLU A 57 -48.17 -3.47 -8.07
CA GLU A 57 -49.02 -2.67 -8.97
C GLU A 57 -48.50 -1.23 -9.15
N LYS A 58 -47.69 -0.72 -8.22
CA LYS A 58 -47.16 0.65 -8.26
C LYS A 58 -45.83 0.78 -9.00
N THR A 59 -45.10 -0.31 -9.17
CA THR A 59 -43.80 -0.32 -9.83
C THR A 59 -44.00 -0.50 -11.33
N THR A 60 -43.52 0.47 -12.11
CA THR A 60 -43.56 0.32 -13.57
C THR A 60 -42.57 -0.75 -14.02
N PRO A 61 -42.87 -1.51 -15.09
CA PRO A 61 -41.96 -2.54 -15.59
C PRO A 61 -40.60 -1.97 -16.00
N GLU A 62 -40.57 -0.71 -16.45
CA GLU A 62 -39.34 0.01 -16.79
C GLU A 62 -38.46 0.27 -15.57
N GLN A 63 -39.05 0.70 -14.44
CA GLN A 63 -38.30 0.91 -13.19
C GLN A 63 -37.75 -0.40 -12.64
N GLY A 64 -38.52 -1.49 -12.71
CA GLY A 64 -38.06 -2.82 -12.33
C GLY A 64 -36.86 -3.27 -13.17
N ALA A 65 -36.92 -3.07 -14.49
CA ALA A 65 -35.81 -3.39 -15.39
C ALA A 65 -34.55 -2.56 -15.10
N GLN A 66 -34.70 -1.25 -14.84
CA GLN A 66 -33.58 -0.38 -14.47
C GLN A 66 -32.93 -0.81 -13.15
N LEU A 67 -33.73 -1.23 -12.17
CA LEU A 67 -33.21 -1.68 -10.88
C LEU A 67 -32.42 -2.98 -11.03
N MET A 68 -32.94 -3.93 -11.82
CA MET A 68 -32.26 -5.18 -12.14
C MET A 68 -30.95 -4.92 -12.89
N GLU A 69 -30.98 -4.06 -13.91
CA GLU A 69 -29.78 -3.66 -14.66
C GLU A 69 -28.73 -3.05 -13.73
N TYR A 70 -29.13 -2.19 -12.79
CA TYR A 70 -28.22 -1.62 -11.80
C TYR A 70 -27.57 -2.70 -10.92
N VAL A 71 -28.34 -3.66 -10.41
CA VAL A 71 -27.78 -4.76 -9.60
C VAL A 71 -26.83 -5.63 -10.43
N ASP A 72 -27.17 -5.91 -11.68
CA ASP A 72 -26.30 -6.67 -12.60
C ASP A 72 -24.96 -5.96 -12.84
N THR A 73 -24.96 -4.61 -12.91
CA THR A 73 -23.70 -3.84 -13.03
C THR A 73 -22.78 -3.99 -11.82
N LEU A 74 -23.33 -4.29 -10.63
CA LEU A 74 -22.57 -4.55 -9.41
C LEU A 74 -22.13 -6.01 -9.31
N LEU A 75 -22.95 -6.97 -9.76
CA LEU A 75 -22.64 -8.40 -9.73
C LEU A 75 -21.45 -8.76 -10.63
N LEU A 76 -21.44 -8.26 -11.87
CA LEU A 76 -20.44 -8.62 -12.87
C LEU A 76 -18.97 -8.50 -12.38
N PRO A 77 -18.51 -7.35 -11.83
CA PRO A 77 -17.12 -7.23 -11.36
C PRO A 77 -16.79 -8.16 -10.18
N LEU A 78 -17.77 -8.46 -9.32
CA LEU A 78 -17.58 -9.35 -8.17
C LEU A 78 -17.44 -10.81 -8.64
N GLU A 79 -18.26 -11.26 -9.59
CA GLU A 79 -18.18 -12.62 -10.16
C GLU A 79 -16.88 -12.84 -10.95
N VAL A 80 -16.44 -11.83 -11.69
CA VAL A 80 -15.16 -11.87 -12.41
C VAL A 80 -14.00 -12.02 -11.44
N PHE A 81 -14.03 -11.32 -10.30
CA PHE A 81 -13.02 -11.43 -9.26
C PHE A 81 -13.00 -12.82 -8.61
N LEU A 82 -14.15 -13.42 -8.31
CA LEU A 82 -14.19 -14.80 -7.78
C LEU A 82 -13.72 -15.84 -8.78
N SER A 83 -14.03 -15.65 -10.07
CA SER A 83 -13.62 -16.57 -11.12
C SER A 83 -12.11 -16.51 -11.37
N ASN A 84 -11.50 -15.33 -11.17
CA ASN A 84 -10.08 -15.08 -11.39
C ASN A 84 -9.49 -14.29 -10.21
N PRO A 85 -9.36 -14.91 -9.03
CA PRO A 85 -8.84 -14.20 -7.87
C PRO A 85 -7.39 -13.77 -8.14
N PRO A 86 -6.98 -12.57 -7.69
CA PRO A 86 -5.60 -12.14 -7.81
C PRO A 86 -4.72 -13.18 -7.11
N PRO A 87 -3.55 -13.49 -7.69
CA PRO A 87 -2.64 -14.43 -7.06
C PRO A 87 -2.27 -13.90 -5.67
N PRO A 88 -2.13 -14.77 -4.66
CA PRO A 88 -1.84 -14.32 -3.31
C PRO A 88 -0.56 -13.46 -3.31
N PRO A 89 -0.46 -12.43 -2.44
CA PRO A 89 0.63 -11.46 -2.47
C PRO A 89 2.04 -12.08 -2.46
N ASN A 90 2.15 -13.32 -1.99
CA ASN A 90 3.41 -14.05 -1.82
C ASN A 90 3.61 -15.19 -2.84
N SER A 91 2.77 -15.29 -3.86
CA SER A 91 2.80 -16.35 -4.89
C SER A 91 4.10 -16.38 -5.70
N GLY A 92 4.77 -15.23 -5.84
CA GLY A 92 6.04 -15.12 -6.56
C GLY A 92 7.28 -15.51 -5.75
N ILE A 93 7.14 -15.80 -4.45
CA ILE A 93 8.30 -16.08 -3.61
C ILE A 93 8.57 -17.59 -3.63
N PRO A 94 9.79 -18.02 -3.99
CA PRO A 94 10.15 -19.44 -3.97
C PRO A 94 9.97 -20.02 -2.57
N LEU A 95 9.24 -21.14 -2.50
CA LEU A 95 8.98 -21.88 -1.28
C LEU A 95 9.93 -23.07 -1.20
N HIS A 96 10.56 -23.27 -0.04
CA HIS A 96 11.37 -24.45 0.26
C HIS A 96 10.57 -25.42 1.13
N HIS A 97 10.36 -26.63 0.63
CA HIS A 97 9.72 -27.71 1.38
C HIS A 97 10.79 -28.47 2.15
N THR A 98 10.76 -28.42 3.48
CA THR A 98 11.78 -29.05 4.35
C THR A 98 11.55 -30.55 4.59
N GLY A 99 10.51 -31.14 3.99
CA GLY A 99 10.15 -32.55 4.14
C GLY A 99 9.48 -32.91 5.46
N ALA A 100 9.39 -31.98 6.41
CA ALA A 100 8.63 -32.11 7.64
C ALA A 100 7.14 -31.77 7.43
N LEU A 101 6.26 -32.37 8.23
CA LEU A 101 4.85 -31.96 8.30
C LEU A 101 4.77 -30.52 8.82
N GLY A 102 4.29 -29.60 7.99
CA GLY A 102 4.16 -28.19 8.35
C GLY A 102 4.06 -27.25 7.15
N ARG A 103 3.97 -25.95 7.42
CA ARG A 103 3.90 -24.90 6.39
C ARG A 103 5.27 -24.79 5.69
N PRO A 104 5.32 -24.77 4.34
CA PRO A 104 6.57 -24.56 3.61
C PRO A 104 7.20 -23.22 4.00
N THR A 105 8.54 -23.19 4.00
CA THR A 105 9.31 -22.04 4.46
C THR A 105 9.68 -21.16 3.26
N TYR A 106 9.61 -19.83 3.41
CA TYR A 106 10.01 -18.91 2.34
C TYR A 106 11.52 -18.98 2.09
N CYS A 107 11.95 -19.05 0.83
CA CYS A 107 13.35 -18.88 0.47
C CYS A 107 13.62 -17.37 0.33
N ILE A 108 14.19 -16.79 1.39
CA ILE A 108 14.51 -15.36 1.45
C ILE A 108 16.02 -15.21 1.31
N ASP A 109 16.46 -14.37 0.38
CA ASP A 109 17.87 -13.99 0.26
C ASP A 109 18.25 -13.02 1.39
N LEU A 110 18.78 -13.57 2.47
CA LEU A 110 19.19 -12.80 3.65
C LEU A 110 20.37 -11.88 3.37
N ASN A 111 21.25 -12.21 2.41
CA ASN A 111 22.37 -11.34 2.06
C ASN A 111 21.87 -10.06 1.38
N CYS A 112 20.90 -10.19 0.48
CA CYS A 112 20.22 -9.06 -0.11
C CYS A 112 19.51 -8.19 0.95
N ALA A 113 18.84 -8.82 1.93
CA ALA A 113 18.18 -8.10 3.01
C ALA A 113 19.17 -7.28 3.86
N LEU A 114 20.33 -7.88 4.20
CA LEU A 114 21.39 -7.21 4.94
C LEU A 114 21.98 -6.05 4.16
N LEU A 115 22.26 -6.24 2.87
CA LEU A 115 22.77 -5.18 2.00
C LEU A 115 21.80 -4.00 1.91
N LEU A 116 20.51 -4.26 1.73
CA LEU A 116 19.49 -3.20 1.70
C LEU A 116 19.39 -2.47 3.05
N HIS A 117 19.59 -3.17 4.16
CA HIS A 117 19.61 -2.56 5.49
C HIS A 117 20.86 -1.70 5.71
N ASP A 118 22.02 -2.16 5.25
CA ASP A 118 23.27 -1.38 5.29
C ASP A 118 23.19 -0.10 4.44
N LEU A 119 22.35 -0.08 3.40
CA LEU A 119 22.00 1.13 2.64
C LEU A 119 21.05 2.08 3.38
N GLY A 120 20.65 1.77 4.62
CA GLY A 120 19.82 2.61 5.48
C GLY A 120 18.31 2.40 5.33
N ASN A 121 17.87 1.38 4.58
CA ASN A 121 16.45 1.06 4.48
C ASN A 121 15.93 0.44 5.77
N THR A 122 14.67 0.73 6.12
CA THR A 122 14.05 0.11 7.28
C THR A 122 13.68 -1.34 6.97
N TRP A 123 13.70 -2.22 7.99
CA TRP A 123 13.26 -3.61 7.84
C TRP A 123 11.81 -3.76 7.33
N LYS A 124 10.96 -2.73 7.53
CA LYS A 124 9.59 -2.72 7.00
C LYS A 124 9.60 -2.57 5.49
N ASP A 125 10.40 -1.64 4.97
CA ASP A 125 10.49 -1.36 3.53
C ASP A 125 11.17 -2.53 2.80
N ILE A 126 12.23 -3.09 3.39
CA ILE A 126 12.92 -4.27 2.87
C ILE A 126 11.95 -5.46 2.77
N ALA A 127 11.16 -5.72 3.81
CA ALA A 127 10.15 -6.78 3.78
C ALA A 127 9.12 -6.56 2.67
N GLY A 128 8.68 -5.31 2.47
CA GLY A 128 7.78 -4.94 1.38
C GLY A 128 8.37 -5.21 0.00
N VAL A 129 9.62 -4.83 -0.24
CA VAL A 129 10.34 -5.11 -1.51
C VAL A 129 10.50 -6.61 -1.74
N MET A 130 10.73 -7.39 -0.69
CA MET A 130 10.84 -8.84 -0.75
C MET A 130 9.48 -9.56 -0.81
N GLY A 131 8.37 -8.84 -0.80
CA GLY A 131 7.02 -9.42 -0.85
C GLY A 131 6.63 -10.21 0.40
N ILE A 132 7.26 -9.96 1.54
CA ILE A 132 7.00 -10.67 2.80
C ILE A 132 6.58 -9.72 3.91
N THR A 133 5.98 -10.27 4.96
CA THR A 133 5.70 -9.47 6.16
C THR A 133 7.00 -9.20 6.93
N ARG A 134 7.05 -8.08 7.64
CA ARG A 134 8.15 -7.76 8.57
C ARG A 134 8.38 -8.90 9.57
N SER A 135 7.32 -9.46 10.15
CA SER A 135 7.41 -10.58 11.09
C SER A 135 8.11 -11.80 10.47
N THR A 136 7.76 -12.14 9.22
CA THR A 136 8.40 -13.22 8.46
C THR A 136 9.90 -12.96 8.31
N LEU A 137 10.29 -11.76 7.88
CA LEU A 137 11.71 -11.40 7.71
C LEU A 137 12.49 -11.52 9.03
N TYR A 138 11.93 -10.98 10.13
CA TYR A 138 12.56 -11.09 11.46
C TYR A 138 12.75 -12.53 11.90
N ASN A 139 11.72 -13.38 11.76
CA ASN A 139 11.81 -14.79 12.12
C ASN A 139 12.91 -15.51 11.33
N HIS A 140 13.08 -15.17 10.05
CA HIS A 140 14.13 -15.72 9.21
C HIS A 140 15.53 -15.24 9.62
N MET A 141 15.71 -13.95 9.90
CA MET A 141 16.98 -13.41 10.39
C MET A 141 17.38 -14.02 11.74
N THR A 142 16.46 -14.08 12.70
CA THR A 142 16.71 -14.67 14.03
C THR A 142 17.07 -16.15 13.92
N ARG A 143 16.38 -16.93 13.07
CA ARG A 143 16.70 -18.35 12.84
C ARG A 143 18.08 -18.55 12.21
N ALA A 144 18.50 -17.63 11.35
CA ALA A 144 19.82 -17.65 10.74
C ALA A 144 20.92 -17.06 11.66
N GLY A 145 20.56 -16.56 12.85
CA GLY A 145 21.50 -15.99 13.81
C GLY A 145 21.95 -14.56 13.50
N TYR A 146 21.28 -13.86 12.60
CA TYR A 146 21.58 -12.45 12.32
C TYR A 146 20.97 -11.51 13.36
N SER A 147 21.73 -10.49 13.75
CA SER A 147 21.21 -9.41 14.58
C SER A 147 20.26 -8.54 13.78
N THR A 148 19.06 -8.32 14.32
CA THR A 148 18.06 -7.40 13.74
C THR A 148 18.09 -6.02 14.40
N ALA A 149 19.02 -5.82 15.34
CA ALA A 149 19.25 -4.52 15.96
C ALA A 149 19.70 -3.53 14.89
N ARG A 150 19.24 -2.29 15.01
CA ARG A 150 19.79 -1.20 14.20
C ARG A 150 21.28 -1.11 14.53
N LYS A 151 22.12 -1.07 13.49
CA LYS A 151 23.56 -0.85 13.67
C LYS A 151 23.72 0.41 14.50
N GLU A 152 24.55 0.34 15.53
CA GLU A 152 24.90 1.52 16.31
C GLU A 152 25.45 2.57 15.35
N TRP A 153 25.17 3.85 15.63
CA TRP A 153 25.70 4.94 14.82
C TRP A 153 27.20 4.75 14.70
N SER A 154 27.73 4.80 13.49
CA SER A 154 29.18 4.72 13.30
C SER A 154 29.82 5.89 14.03
N ASP A 155 30.88 5.62 14.81
CA ASP A 155 31.75 6.64 15.43
C ASP A 155 32.59 7.36 14.37
N ILE A 156 31.96 7.86 13.31
CA ILE A 156 32.63 8.71 12.34
C ILE A 156 32.77 10.09 12.97
N SER A 157 34.01 10.57 13.08
CA SER A 157 34.25 11.94 13.52
C SER A 157 33.73 12.92 12.47
N ASP A 158 33.30 14.11 12.90
CA ASP A 158 32.85 15.17 11.98
C ASP A 158 33.92 15.47 10.91
N ASN A 159 35.20 15.47 11.29
CA ASN A 159 36.32 15.65 10.36
C ASN A 159 36.39 14.54 9.29
N SER A 160 36.20 13.28 9.69
CA SER A 160 36.19 12.15 8.74
C SER A 160 34.94 12.14 7.86
N LEU A 161 33.83 12.66 8.37
CA LEU A 161 32.61 12.85 7.57
C LEU A 161 32.81 13.96 6.54
N ASP A 162 33.40 15.09 6.93
CA ASP A 162 33.70 16.22 6.05
C ASP A 162 34.71 15.85 4.96
N GLU A 163 35.71 15.03 5.29
CA GLU A 163 36.68 14.50 4.32
C GLU A 163 36.00 13.62 3.26
N HIS A 164 35.14 12.68 3.68
CA HIS A 164 34.35 11.86 2.75
C HIS A 164 33.38 12.70 1.91
N ILE A 165 32.72 13.68 2.50
CA ILE A 165 31.81 14.58 1.77
C ILE A 165 32.60 15.39 0.73
N SER A 166 33.80 15.88 1.09
CA SER A 166 34.67 16.63 0.18
C SER A 166 35.12 15.76 -0.99
N GLU A 167 35.50 14.50 -0.74
CA GLU A 167 35.86 13.54 -1.79
C GLU A 167 34.68 13.22 -2.73
N ILE A 168 33.48 13.04 -2.18
CA ILE A 168 32.24 12.82 -2.95
C ILE A 168 31.91 14.08 -3.79
N ALA A 169 32.04 15.27 -3.21
CA ALA A 169 31.77 16.53 -3.91
C ALA A 169 32.75 16.79 -5.06
N LEU A 170 34.03 16.43 -4.90
CA LEU A 170 35.04 16.53 -5.95
C LEU A 170 34.81 15.52 -7.08
N SER A 171 34.41 14.29 -6.73
CA SER A 171 34.14 13.23 -7.71
C SER A 171 32.79 13.40 -8.42
N HIS A 172 31.81 14.03 -7.78
CA HIS A 172 30.45 14.20 -8.29
C HIS A 172 29.94 15.64 -8.06
N PRO A 173 30.39 16.63 -8.86
CA PRO A 173 30.13 18.06 -8.63
C PRO A 173 28.66 18.51 -8.69
N PHE A 174 27.71 17.58 -8.87
CA PHE A 174 26.26 17.86 -8.95
C PHE A 174 25.37 16.90 -8.15
N ILE A 175 25.94 15.96 -7.38
CA ILE A 175 25.15 15.08 -6.50
C ILE A 175 24.96 15.80 -5.16
N GLY A 176 23.75 16.30 -4.91
CA GLY A 176 23.39 16.99 -3.66
C GLY A 176 22.77 18.38 -3.83
N SER A 177 22.80 18.96 -5.03
CA SER A 177 22.07 20.18 -5.34
C SER A 177 20.56 19.90 -5.39
N ARG A 178 19.89 19.99 -4.25
CA ARG A 178 18.44 20.16 -4.20
C ARG A 178 18.12 21.57 -4.68
N TYR A 179 17.58 21.69 -5.88
CA TYR A 179 16.91 22.91 -6.34
C TYR A 179 15.74 23.22 -5.39
N PHE A 180 15.95 24.12 -4.43
CA PHE A 180 14.86 24.68 -3.64
C PHE A 180 14.07 25.66 -4.51
N GLY A 181 13.18 25.12 -5.35
CA GLY A 181 12.19 25.90 -6.07
C GLY A 181 11.11 26.40 -5.13
N ARG A 182 11.37 27.48 -4.38
CA ARG A 182 10.29 28.27 -3.78
C ARG A 182 9.58 28.99 -4.93
N LYS A 183 8.32 28.64 -5.19
CA LYS A 183 7.41 29.50 -5.98
C LYS A 183 7.24 30.81 -5.21
N SER A 184 8.11 31.79 -5.46
CA SER A 184 7.88 33.18 -5.11
C SER A 184 7.17 33.82 -6.30
N SER A 185 5.84 33.89 -6.22
CA SER A 185 5.10 34.95 -6.90
C SER A 185 5.65 36.28 -6.36
N TYR A 186 6.04 37.16 -7.27
CA TYR A 186 6.75 38.43 -7.09
C TYR A 186 8.27 38.33 -7.22
N GLY A 187 8.75 38.95 -8.30
CA GLY A 187 10.13 38.95 -8.74
C GLY A 187 11.07 39.64 -7.77
N GLY A 188 12.26 39.08 -7.66
CA GLY A 188 13.37 39.57 -6.88
C GLY A 188 14.53 38.60 -7.01
N GLU A 189 15.58 39.07 -7.68
CA GLU A 189 16.94 38.58 -7.91
C GLU A 189 17.37 37.19 -7.37
N ILE A 190 18.00 36.42 -8.28
CA ILE A 190 18.67 35.14 -7.99
C ILE A 190 20.02 35.44 -7.31
N GLY A 191 20.07 35.31 -5.99
CA GLY A 191 21.33 35.27 -5.24
C GLY A 191 21.92 33.86 -5.25
N ILE A 192 22.99 33.65 -6.02
CA ILE A 192 23.86 32.47 -5.88
C ILE A 192 24.75 32.74 -4.66
N THR A 193 24.47 32.12 -3.52
CA THR A 193 25.41 32.17 -2.39
C THR A 193 26.45 31.06 -2.55
N SER A 194 27.57 31.37 -3.20
CA SER A 194 28.78 30.56 -3.05
C SER A 194 29.47 30.97 -1.75
N SER A 195 29.29 30.21 -0.67
CA SER A 195 30.12 30.35 0.52
C SER A 195 31.49 29.74 0.21
N VAL A 196 32.40 30.55 -0.32
CA VAL A 196 33.84 30.26 -0.35
C VAL A 196 34.41 30.72 0.99
N PRO A 197 35.03 29.86 1.81
CA PRO A 197 35.70 30.30 3.01
C PRO A 197 36.98 31.07 2.64
N SER A 198 36.94 32.38 2.82
CA SER A 198 38.09 33.28 2.77
C SER A 198 38.96 33.07 4.01
N GLY A 199 40.08 32.35 3.87
CA GLY A 199 41.12 32.30 4.88
C GLY A 199 41.96 33.58 4.86
N THR A 200 42.02 34.31 5.98
CA THR A 200 43.19 35.13 6.35
C THR A 200 43.10 35.54 7.82
N GLU A 201 43.86 34.89 8.72
CA GLU A 201 44.43 35.57 9.89
C GLU A 201 45.85 35.04 10.15
N ALA A 202 46.80 35.98 10.11
CA ALA A 202 48.22 35.80 10.34
C ALA A 202 48.55 35.87 11.85
N PRO A 203 49.73 35.44 12.30
CA PRO A 203 50.04 35.24 13.71
C PRO A 203 50.46 36.54 14.39
N ALA A 204 49.99 36.76 15.63
CA ALA A 204 50.53 37.76 16.53
C ALA A 204 51.48 37.09 17.53
N SER A 205 52.77 37.40 17.40
CA SER A 205 53.78 37.20 18.43
C SER A 205 53.74 38.36 19.42
N LEU A 206 53.70 38.06 20.73
CA LEU A 206 54.57 38.59 21.79
C LEU A 206 54.32 37.83 23.08
#